data_AF-A0A9Q3W558-F1
#
_entry.id   AF-A0A9Q3W558-F1
#
_cell.length_a   1.000
_cell.length_b   1.000
_cell.length_c   1.000
_cell.angle_alpha   90.00
_cell.angle_beta   90.00
_cell.angle_gamma   90.00
#
_symmetry.space_group_name_H-M   'P 1'
#
loop_
_entity.id
_entity.type
_entity.pdbx_description
1 polymer ?
#
loop_
_entity_poly.entity_id
_entity_poly.type
_entity_poly.pdbx_seq_one_letter_code
_entity_poly.pdbx_strand_id
1 'polypeptide(L)'
;MSHWVHAPVLIDTETSEVLLDLGDSLWDLRGAKEEGRAILLTLAHYPDGNKEYELLLYPDAGTMAVGGCEYPLARAAEILKTALP
;
A
#
# COMPACT_ATOMS: atom_id res chain seq x y z
N MET A 1 17.65 -17.11 5.93
CA MET A 1 17.92 -16.17 4.82
C MET A 1 17.10 -14.93 5.11
N SER A 2 17.73 -13.79 5.36
CA SER A 2 17.00 -12.53 5.57
C SER A 2 16.59 -12.00 4.21
N HIS A 3 15.29 -11.98 3.93
CA HIS A 3 14.74 -11.22 2.81
C HIS A 3 14.60 -9.78 3.28
N TRP A 4 15.24 -8.82 2.62
CA TRP A 4 15.01 -7.41 2.89
C TRP A 4 13.68 -7.02 2.26
N VAL A 5 12.75 -6.54 3.08
CA VAL A 5 11.44 -6.05 2.65
C VAL A 5 11.57 -4.54 2.42
N HIS A 6 11.24 -4.07 1.22
CA HIS A 6 11.14 -2.65 0.92
C HIS A 6 9.72 -2.16 1.20
N ALA A 7 9.43 -1.98 2.48
CA ALA A 7 8.14 -1.51 2.94
C ALA A 7 7.92 -0.02 2.58
N PRO A 8 6.87 0.33 1.83
CA PRO A 8 6.62 1.72 1.45
C PRO A 8 5.98 2.53 2.57
N VAL A 9 6.27 3.84 2.58
CA VAL A 9 5.58 4.84 3.39
C VAL A 9 5.08 5.94 2.46
N LEU A 10 3.79 6.28 2.54
CA LEU A 10 3.19 7.42 1.85
C LEU A 10 3.02 8.57 2.84
N ILE A 11 3.56 9.73 2.49
CA ILE A 11 3.53 10.94 3.32
C ILE A 11 2.93 12.06 2.46
N ASP A 12 1.93 12.74 3.01
CA ASP A 12 1.47 14.02 2.48
C ASP A 12 2.57 15.08 2.73
N THR A 13 3.12 15.62 1.66
CA THR A 13 4.24 16.57 1.74
C THR A 13 3.80 17.97 2.16
N GLU A 14 2.52 18.33 2.04
CA GLU A 14 1.99 19.62 2.47
C GLU A 14 1.75 19.63 3.98
N THR A 15 1.12 18.58 4.50
CA THR A 15 0.74 18.47 5.92
C THR A 15 1.78 17.73 6.77
N SER A 16 2.73 17.05 6.15
CA SER A 16 3.64 16.08 6.78
C SER A 16 2.93 14.90 7.45
N GLU A 17 1.68 14.63 7.08
CA GLU A 17 0.89 13.52 7.61
C GLU A 17 1.29 12.20 6.94
N VAL A 18 1.42 11.14 7.73
CA VAL A 18 1.65 9.79 7.21
C VAL A 18 0.31 9.18 6.82
N LEU A 19 0.10 8.99 5.51
CA LEU A 19 -1.14 8.44 4.95
C LEU A 19 -1.14 6.91 4.89
N LEU A 20 0.03 6.30 4.73
CA LEU A 20 0.24 4.85 4.73
C LEU A 20 1.64 4.54 5.26
N ASP A 21 1.74 3.61 6.20
CA ASP A 21 3.01 3.08 6.68
C ASP A 21 2.96 1.56 6.71
N LEU A 22 3.81 0.93 5.89
CA LEU A 22 3.98 -0.52 5.83
C LEU A 22 5.32 -0.98 6.43
N GLY A 23 6.09 -0.09 7.07
CA GLY A 23 7.46 -0.30 7.56
C GLY A 23 7.66 -1.56 8.41
N ASP A 24 6.68 -1.86 9.27
CA ASP A 24 6.68 -3.02 10.17
C ASP A 24 5.89 -4.22 9.62
N SER A 25 5.74 -4.33 8.29
CA SER A 25 4.93 -5.38 7.66
C SER A 25 5.74 -6.25 6.69
N LEU A 26 5.14 -7.35 6.25
CA LEU A 26 5.73 -8.27 5.26
C LEU A 26 5.38 -7.87 3.81
N TRP A 27 4.97 -6.62 3.60
CA TRP A 27 4.63 -6.06 2.30
C TRP A 27 5.85 -5.39 1.67
N ASP A 28 6.23 -5.90 0.50
CA ASP A 28 7.35 -5.42 -0.30
C ASP A 28 6.85 -4.60 -1.48
N LEU A 29 7.34 -3.37 -1.63
CA LEU A 29 7.03 -2.52 -2.78
C LEU A 29 7.79 -3.02 -4.01
N ARG A 30 7.05 -3.48 -5.01
CA ARG A 30 7.59 -3.87 -6.33
C ARG A 30 7.60 -2.73 -7.32
N GLY A 31 6.62 -1.83 -7.23
CA GLY A 31 6.50 -0.70 -8.14
C GLY A 31 5.54 0.35 -7.62
N ALA A 32 5.75 1.59 -8.06
CA ALA A 32 4.86 2.72 -7.82
C ALA A 32 4.71 3.53 -9.10
N LYS A 33 3.48 3.95 -9.40
CA LYS A 33 3.16 4.75 -10.58
C LYS A 33 2.02 5.70 -10.26
N GLU A 34 2.08 6.92 -10.79
CA GLU A 34 0.95 7.84 -10.78
C GLU A 34 -0.01 7.54 -11.93
N GLU A 35 -1.31 7.47 -11.62
CA GLU A 35 -2.40 7.27 -12.57
C GLU A 35 -3.47 8.35 -12.40
N GLY A 36 -3.28 9.48 -13.08
CA GLY A 36 -4.20 10.61 -13.00
C GLY A 36 -4.19 11.23 -11.61
N ARG A 37 -5.22 10.95 -10.81
CA ARG A 37 -5.33 11.39 -9.40
C ARG A 37 -5.05 10.26 -8.40
N ALA A 38 -4.70 9.08 -8.89
CA ALA A 38 -4.38 7.93 -8.06
C ALA A 38 -2.88 7.66 -8.06
N ILE A 39 -2.41 6.98 -7.02
CA ILE A 39 -1.09 6.36 -6.96
C ILE A 39 -1.33 4.86 -6.96
N LEU A 40 -0.86 4.17 -7.99
CA LEU A 40 -0.87 2.72 -8.07
C LEU A 40 0.41 2.18 -7.44
N LEU A 41 0.27 1.38 -6.39
CA LEU A 41 1.35 0.61 -5.79
C LEU A 41 1.18 -0.87 -6.16
N THR A 42 2.26 -1.48 -6.61
CA THR A 42 2.37 -2.93 -6.79
C THR A 42 3.12 -3.50 -5.61
N LEU A 43 2.45 -4.34 -4.81
CA LEU A 43 2.98 -4.88 -3.57
C LEU A 43 3.04 -6.41 -3.63
N ALA A 44 4.06 -7.01 -3.01
CA ALA A 44 4.12 -8.46 -2.79
C ALA A 44 4.09 -8.75 -1.28
N HIS A 45 3.32 -9.77 -0.87
CA HIS A 45 3.28 -10.22 0.52
C HIS A 45 4.19 -11.43 0.72
N TYR A 46 5.00 -11.44 1.78
CA TYR A 46 5.82 -12.59 2.15
C TYR A 46 5.21 -13.37 3.33
N PRO A 47 5.40 -14.70 3.39
CA PRO A 47 6.23 -15.54 2.51
C PRO A 47 5.56 -15.98 1.20
N ASP A 48 4.32 -15.54 0.93
CA ASP A 48 3.52 -15.98 -0.23
C ASP A 48 4.13 -15.58 -1.58
N GLY A 49 5.02 -14.58 -1.57
CA GLY A 49 6.28 -14.47 -2.30
C GLY A 49 6.20 -14.11 -3.78
N ASN A 50 5.19 -14.59 -4.49
CA ASN A 50 5.05 -14.40 -5.94
C ASN A 50 3.73 -13.76 -6.36
N LYS A 51 2.79 -13.57 -5.43
CA LYS A 51 1.54 -12.89 -5.75
C LYS A 51 1.71 -11.39 -5.57
N GLU A 52 1.55 -10.67 -6.66
CA GLU A 52 1.51 -9.22 -6.66
C GLU A 52 0.06 -8.76 -6.46
N TYR A 53 -0.08 -7.69 -5.69
CA TYR A 53 -1.32 -7.03 -5.37
C TYR A 53 -1.23 -5.58 -5.81
N GLU A 54 -2.25 -5.14 -6.53
CA GLU A 54 -2.40 -3.76 -6.95
C GLU A 54 -3.22 -3.00 -5.91
N LEU A 55 -2.65 -1.92 -5.40
CA LEU A 55 -3.26 -1.01 -4.46
C LEU A 55 -3.34 0.36 -5.11
N LEU A 56 -4.56 0.83 -5.36
CA LEU A 56 -4.83 2.18 -5.84
C LEU A 56 -5.08 3.09 -4.65
N LEU A 57 -4.30 4.14 -4.52
CA LEU A 57 -4.46 5.16 -3.48
C LEU A 57 -5.04 6.42 -4.12
N TYR A 58 -6.05 7.00 -3.50
CA TYR A 58 -6.64 8.28 -3.89
C TYR A 58 -6.44 9.29 -2.75
N PRO A 59 -5.26 9.94 -2.64
CA PRO A 59 -4.95 10.84 -1.54
C PRO A 59 -5.99 11.96 -1.39
N ASP A 60 -6.39 12.59 -2.49
CA ASP A 60 -7.40 13.65 -2.52
C ASP A 60 -8.75 13.24 -1.91
N ALA A 61 -9.13 11.96 -2.09
CA ALA A 61 -10.39 11.41 -1.58
C ALA A 61 -10.24 10.78 -0.19
N GLY A 62 -9.00 10.57 0.29
CA GLY A 62 -8.72 9.84 1.52
C GLY A 62 -9.14 8.37 1.44
N THR A 63 -9.16 7.77 0.24
CA THR A 63 -9.56 6.37 0.03
C THR A 63 -8.49 5.56 -0.66
N MET A 64 -8.61 4.24 -0.56
CA MET A 64 -7.81 3.27 -1.28
C MET A 64 -8.72 2.20 -1.90
N ALA A 65 -8.29 1.60 -2.99
CA ALA A 65 -8.95 0.45 -3.59
C ALA A 65 -7.97 -0.72 -3.74
N VAL A 66 -8.42 -1.89 -3.30
CA VAL A 66 -7.65 -3.15 -3.39
C VAL A 66 -8.60 -4.31 -3.67
N GLY A 67 -8.26 -5.18 -4.62
CA GLY A 67 -9.10 -6.31 -5.00
C GLY A 67 -10.51 -5.91 -5.49
N GLY A 68 -10.68 -4.69 -6.00
CA GLY A 68 -11.97 -4.16 -6.44
C GLY A 68 -12.88 -3.62 -5.32
N CYS A 69 -12.42 -3.60 -4.07
CA CYS A 69 -13.13 -2.98 -2.94
C CYS A 69 -12.45 -1.68 -2.52
N GLU A 70 -13.25 -0.68 -2.18
CA GLU A 70 -12.79 0.63 -1.72
C GLU A 70 -12.86 0.73 -0.19
N TYR A 71 -11.86 1.36 0.40
CA TYR A 71 -11.68 1.49 1.84
C TYR A 71 -11.08 2.85 2.21
N PRO A 72 -11.25 3.31 3.47
CA PRO A 72 -10.56 4.52 3.95
C PRO A 72 -9.04 4.34 3.95
N LEU A 73 -8.31 5.33 3.42
CA LEU A 73 -6.85 5.34 3.35
C LEU A 73 -6.21 5.26 4.75
N ALA A 74 -6.82 5.94 5.74
CA ALA A 74 -6.35 5.91 7.12
C ALA A 74 -6.32 4.51 7.75
N ARG A 75 -7.01 3.51 7.18
CA ARG A 75 -7.03 2.12 7.65
C ARG A 75 -6.31 1.17 6.70
N ALA A 76 -5.59 1.70 5.71
CA ALA A 76 -4.97 0.91 4.65
C ALA A 76 -4.04 -0.17 5.19
N ALA A 77 -3.17 0.16 6.13
CA ALA A 77 -2.26 -0.81 6.75
C ALA A 77 -3.00 -1.93 7.51
N GLU A 78 -4.10 -1.63 8.19
CA GLU A 78 -4.93 -2.63 8.88
C GLU A 78 -5.63 -3.57 7.89
N ILE A 79 -6.12 -3.01 6.79
CA ILE A 79 -6.86 -3.74 5.76
C ILE A 79 -5.93 -4.62 4.95
N LEU A 80 -4.74 -4.16 4.59
CA LEU A 80 -3.74 -4.99 3.92
C LEU A 80 -3.30 -6.18 4.78
N LYS A 81 -3.33 -6.06 6.12
CA LYS A 81 -3.04 -7.17 7.04
C LYS A 81 -4.19 -8.18 7.20
N THR A 82 -5.42 -7.83 6.80
CA THR A 82 -6.63 -8.61 7.10
C THR A 82 -7.38 -9.08 5.86
N ALA A 83 -7.39 -8.28 4.78
CA ALA A 83 -8.14 -8.52 3.56
C ALA A 83 -7.37 -9.33 2.52
N LEU A 84 -6.05 -9.40 2.63
CA LEU A 84 -5.19 -10.14 1.71
C LEU A 84 -4.51 -11.29 2.48
N PRO A 85 -4.70 -12.55 2.04
CA PRO A 85 -4.10 -13.72 2.67
C PRO A 85 -2.60 -13.79 2.43
#